data_AF-A0A9Q1L1Y7-F1
#
_entry.id   AF-A0A9Q1L1Y7-F1
#
_cell.length_a   1.000
_cell.length_b   1.000
_cell.length_c   1.000
_cell.angle_alpha   90.00
_cell.angle_beta   90.00
_cell.angle_gamma   90.00
#
_symmetry.space_group_name_H-M   'P 1'
#
loop_
_entity.id
_entity.type
_entity.pdbx_description
1 polymer ?
#
loop_
_entity_poly.entity_id
_entity_poly.type
_entity_poly.pdbx_seq_one_letter_code
_entity_poly.pdbx_strand_id
1 'polypeptide(L)'
;MNDLFSNSFKNTKTLKTQVQFDDLEGGQVGQSGNESIDLAKFFEDVENVKEDMNNVEKLYKKLQESNEEIKLVHNAKTVKEIRSRMDSDVSLVLKCVKMTNGKLEALERSNATHRKIAGCGPGFSADRTRTFVVSGLGKKLKVLMDDFQALRARMNDEYRRQLQEDNLL
;
A
#
# COMPACT_ATOMS: atom_id res chain seq x y z
N MET A 1 14.94 -13.57 -6.30
CA MET A 1 13.88 -12.66 -6.79
C MET A 1 14.41 -11.26 -6.65
N ASN A 2 14.52 -10.54 -7.77
CA ASN A 2 15.06 -9.18 -7.81
C ASN A 2 14.16 -8.24 -7.03
N ASP A 3 14.74 -7.57 -6.04
CA ASP A 3 14.10 -6.51 -5.28
C ASP A 3 14.07 -5.24 -6.14
N LEU A 4 13.16 -5.23 -7.12
CA LEU A 4 13.06 -4.24 -8.20
C LEU A 4 12.68 -2.83 -7.69
N PHE A 5 12.37 -2.69 -6.39
CA PHE A 5 11.81 -1.45 -5.82
C PHE A 5 12.60 -0.88 -4.63
N SER A 6 13.61 -1.58 -4.12
CA SER A 6 14.44 -1.11 -3.00
C SER A 6 15.19 0.20 -3.28
N ASN A 7 15.40 0.55 -4.56
CA ASN A 7 16.06 1.80 -4.95
C ASN A 7 15.10 2.98 -5.23
N SER A 8 13.79 2.77 -5.34
CA SER A 8 12.86 3.86 -5.73
C SER A 8 12.52 4.82 -4.57
N PHE A 9 12.66 4.37 -3.32
CA PHE A 9 12.19 5.11 -2.15
C PHE A 9 13.27 5.84 -1.35
N LYS A 10 14.56 5.64 -1.66
CA LYS A 10 15.64 6.50 -1.10
C LYS A 10 15.46 7.97 -1.51
N ASN A 11 14.66 8.23 -2.53
CA ASN A 11 14.46 9.54 -3.10
C ASN A 11 13.34 10.37 -2.45
N THR A 12 12.54 9.89 -1.48
CA THR A 12 11.51 10.78 -0.90
C THR A 12 12.12 11.95 -0.13
N LYS A 13 13.25 11.70 0.56
CA LYS A 13 14.06 12.76 1.19
C LYS A 13 14.73 13.65 0.15
N THR A 14 15.21 13.07 -0.96
CA THR A 14 15.82 13.86 -2.04
C THR A 14 14.79 14.71 -2.79
N LEU A 15 13.55 14.24 -2.97
CA LEU A 15 12.44 15.01 -3.53
C LEU A 15 12.08 16.19 -2.61
N LYS A 16 12.03 15.97 -1.28
CA LYS A 16 11.85 17.08 -0.31
C LYS A 16 12.92 18.16 -0.48
N THR A 17 14.18 17.77 -0.66
CA THR A 17 15.30 18.70 -0.89
C THR A 17 15.25 19.35 -2.27
N GLN A 18 14.90 18.60 -3.32
CA GLN A 18 14.87 19.10 -4.70
C GLN A 18 13.76 20.16 -4.90
N VAL A 19 12.58 19.95 -4.32
CA VAL A 19 11.51 20.96 -4.34
C VAL A 19 11.92 22.26 -3.63
N GLN A 20 12.73 22.17 -2.56
CA GLN A 20 13.28 23.37 -1.91
C GLN A 20 14.31 24.12 -2.77
N PHE A 21 15.00 23.46 -3.70
CA PHE A 21 16.00 24.08 -4.56
C PHE A 21 15.43 24.65 -5.86
N ASP A 22 14.45 23.97 -6.49
CA ASP A 22 13.80 24.47 -7.73
C ASP A 22 13.02 25.78 -7.50
N ASP A 23 12.58 26.03 -6.26
CA ASP A 23 11.86 27.25 -5.83
C ASP A 23 12.76 28.52 -5.84
N LEU A 24 14.08 28.33 -5.92
CA LEU A 24 15.08 29.42 -5.90
C LEU A 24 15.44 29.94 -7.32
N GLU A 25 15.20 29.15 -8.37
CA GLU A 25 15.57 29.49 -9.75
C GLU A 25 14.39 30.02 -10.60
N GLY A 26 13.15 29.73 -10.20
CA GLY A 26 11.93 30.20 -10.87
C GLY A 26 11.33 31.41 -10.17
N GLY A 27 11.77 32.63 -10.50
CA GLY A 27 11.37 33.88 -9.84
C GLY A 27 9.86 34.21 -9.81
N GLN A 28 9.11 33.57 -8.90
CA GLN A 28 7.84 34.06 -8.37
C GLN A 28 7.87 34.00 -6.85
N VAL A 29 8.21 35.15 -6.25
CA VAL A 29 8.14 35.38 -4.81
C VAL A 29 6.67 35.45 -4.40
N GLY A 30 6.10 34.30 -4.01
CA GLY A 30 4.76 34.24 -3.45
C GLY A 30 4.49 32.91 -2.75
N GLN A 31 4.62 32.91 -1.41
CA GLN A 31 4.17 31.84 -0.49
C GLN A 31 5.11 30.63 -0.20
N SER A 32 6.42 30.73 -0.42
CA SER A 32 7.38 29.64 -0.13
C SER A 32 7.29 29.07 1.32
N GLY A 33 6.86 29.88 2.30
CA GLY A 33 6.64 29.42 3.69
C GLY A 33 5.42 28.50 3.90
N ASN A 34 4.33 28.71 3.16
CA ASN A 34 3.11 27.91 3.31
C ASN A 34 3.20 26.58 2.54
N GLU A 35 3.85 26.59 1.38
CA GLU A 35 4.04 25.39 0.54
C GLU A 35 4.96 24.36 1.20
N SER A 36 6.04 24.82 1.86
CA SER A 36 6.94 23.95 2.63
C SER A 36 6.22 23.24 3.79
N ILE A 37 5.35 23.96 4.51
CA ILE A 37 4.54 23.39 5.61
C ILE A 37 3.47 22.42 5.07
N ASP A 38 2.87 22.73 3.91
CA ASP A 38 1.87 21.86 3.27
C ASP A 38 2.49 20.54 2.77
N LEU A 39 3.67 20.60 2.15
CA LEU A 39 4.42 19.40 1.76
C LEU A 39 4.84 18.57 2.98
N ALA A 40 5.23 19.20 4.08
CA ALA A 40 5.59 18.48 5.30
C ALA A 40 4.43 17.60 5.81
N LYS A 41 3.22 18.17 5.90
CA LYS A 41 2.00 17.42 6.29
C LYS A 41 1.65 16.33 5.28
N PHE A 42 1.72 16.63 3.99
CA PHE A 42 1.50 15.63 2.94
C PHE A 42 2.43 14.43 3.09
N PHE A 43 3.71 14.67 3.36
CA PHE A 43 4.65 13.58 3.53
C PHE A 43 4.44 12.79 4.84
N GLU A 44 3.92 13.42 5.89
CA GLU A 44 3.49 12.72 7.11
C GLU A 44 2.32 11.76 6.80
N ASP A 45 1.30 12.22 6.09
CA ASP A 45 0.18 11.39 5.63
C ASP A 45 0.65 10.24 4.73
N VAL A 46 1.63 10.49 3.85
CA VAL A 46 2.26 9.47 3.00
C VAL A 46 2.96 8.40 3.83
N GLU A 47 3.71 8.77 4.87
CA GLU A 47 4.36 7.79 5.74
C GLU A 47 3.33 6.96 6.53
N ASN A 48 2.23 7.59 6.99
CA ASN A 48 1.12 6.87 7.62
C ASN A 48 0.47 5.83 6.68
N VAL A 49 0.30 6.17 5.39
CA VAL A 49 -0.21 5.21 4.38
C VAL A 49 0.79 4.07 4.16
N LYS A 50 2.10 4.37 4.09
CA LYS A 50 3.13 3.34 3.92
C LYS A 50 3.19 2.38 5.11
N GLU A 51 3.00 2.87 6.33
CA GLU A 51 2.95 2.02 7.52
C GLU A 51 1.77 1.04 7.44
N ASP A 52 0.59 1.52 7.06
CA ASP A 52 -0.57 0.65 6.86
C ASP A 52 -0.30 -0.41 5.78
N MET A 53 0.34 -0.03 4.66
CA MET A 53 0.72 -0.97 3.61
C MET A 53 1.71 -2.04 4.12
N ASN A 54 2.69 -1.65 4.94
CA ASN A 54 3.61 -2.59 5.56
C ASN A 54 2.86 -3.58 6.47
N ASN A 55 1.81 -3.13 7.17
CA ASN A 55 0.96 -4.01 7.96
C ASN A 55 0.18 -5.00 7.07
N VAL A 56 -0.30 -4.57 5.90
CA VAL A 56 -0.90 -5.47 4.90
C VAL A 56 0.12 -6.51 4.43
N GLU A 57 1.35 -6.11 4.09
CA GLU A 57 2.43 -7.02 3.67
C GLU A 57 2.76 -8.07 4.73
N LYS A 58 2.82 -7.67 6.01
CA LYS A 58 3.05 -8.59 7.14
C LYS A 58 1.92 -9.61 7.29
N LEU A 59 0.67 -9.17 7.25
CA LEU A 59 -0.50 -10.06 7.33
C LEU A 59 -0.54 -11.02 6.14
N TYR A 60 -0.25 -10.52 4.94
CA TYR A 60 -0.16 -11.35 3.73
C TYR A 60 0.92 -12.43 3.86
N LYS A 61 2.11 -12.09 4.35
CA LYS A 61 3.19 -13.07 4.57
C LYS A 61 2.79 -14.14 5.59
N LYS A 62 2.17 -13.74 6.71
CA LYS A 62 1.67 -14.68 7.73
C LYS A 62 0.60 -15.63 7.16
N LEU A 63 -0.26 -15.12 6.27
CA LEU A 63 -1.25 -15.94 5.58
C LEU A 63 -0.59 -16.95 4.64
N GLN A 64 0.46 -16.56 3.90
CA GLN A 64 1.26 -17.47 3.09
C GLN A 64 1.88 -18.58 3.94
N GLU A 65 2.51 -18.24 5.06
CA GLU A 65 3.12 -19.21 5.98
C GLU A 65 2.09 -20.20 6.52
N SER A 66 0.91 -19.74 6.93
CA SER A 66 -0.18 -20.62 7.37
C SER A 66 -0.70 -21.53 6.26
N ASN A 67 -0.72 -21.05 5.01
CA ASN A 67 -1.10 -21.84 3.84
C ASN A 67 -0.07 -22.91 3.46
N GLU A 68 1.22 -22.69 3.75
CA GLU A 68 2.22 -23.75 3.57
C GLU A 68 2.18 -24.74 4.74
N GLU A 69 1.94 -24.27 5.96
CA GLU A 69 1.80 -25.12 7.15
C GLU A 69 0.64 -26.13 7.00
N ILE A 70 -0.54 -25.68 6.54
CA ILE A 70 -1.71 -26.55 6.39
C ILE A 70 -1.48 -27.70 5.40
N LYS A 71 -0.56 -27.55 4.43
CA LYS A 71 -0.22 -28.60 3.46
C LYS A 71 0.61 -29.73 4.06
N LEU A 72 1.32 -29.44 5.15
CA LEU A 72 2.21 -30.39 5.83
C LEU A 72 1.53 -31.12 6.98
N VAL A 73 0.38 -30.63 7.42
CA VAL A 73 -0.34 -31.15 8.58
C VAL A 73 -1.47 -32.07 8.12
N HIS A 74 -1.47 -33.30 8.62
CA HIS A 74 -2.52 -34.30 8.36
C HIS A 74 -3.47 -34.52 9.54
N ASN A 75 -3.24 -33.84 10.67
CA ASN A 75 -4.13 -33.91 11.83
C ASN A 75 -5.35 -33.02 11.60
N ALA A 76 -6.55 -33.62 11.56
CA ALA A 76 -7.80 -32.92 11.29
C ALA A 76 -8.11 -31.77 12.27
N LYS A 77 -7.72 -31.90 13.55
CA LYS A 77 -7.93 -30.83 14.56
C LYS A 77 -7.03 -29.64 14.24
N THR A 78 -5.75 -29.88 14.00
CA THR A 78 -4.77 -28.84 13.67
C THR A 78 -5.08 -28.18 12.33
N VAL A 79 -5.54 -28.94 11.32
CA VAL A 79 -6.01 -28.40 10.04
C VAL A 79 -7.17 -27.41 10.25
N LYS A 80 -8.15 -27.74 11.09
CA LYS A 80 -9.26 -26.84 11.41
C LYS A 80 -8.80 -25.56 12.12
N GLU A 81 -7.85 -25.67 13.05
CA GLU A 81 -7.26 -24.53 13.76
C GLU A 81 -6.51 -23.59 12.81
N ILE A 82 -5.68 -24.14 11.91
CA ILE A 82 -4.95 -23.36 10.91
C ILE A 82 -5.93 -22.66 9.95
N ARG A 83 -6.99 -23.34 9.50
CA ARG A 83 -8.03 -22.72 8.66
C ARG A 83 -8.71 -21.54 9.35
N SER A 84 -9.11 -21.71 10.61
CA SER A 84 -9.72 -20.62 11.38
C SER A 84 -8.79 -19.41 11.52
N ARG A 85 -7.47 -19.65 11.67
CA ARG A 85 -6.45 -18.59 11.70
C ARG A 85 -6.32 -17.89 10.34
N MET A 86 -6.29 -18.66 9.25
CA MET A 86 -6.23 -18.13 7.88
C MET A 86 -7.46 -17.27 7.55
N ASP A 87 -8.67 -17.68 7.94
CA ASP A 87 -9.90 -16.89 7.74
C ASP A 87 -9.87 -15.56 8.52
N SER A 88 -9.31 -15.60 9.73
CA SER A 88 -9.10 -14.40 10.55
C SER A 88 -8.08 -13.46 9.90
N ASP A 89 -6.95 -13.99 9.42
CA ASP A 89 -5.90 -13.22 8.76
C ASP A 89 -6.41 -12.60 7.44
N VAL A 90 -7.22 -13.32 6.65
CA VAL A 90 -7.92 -12.79 5.46
C VAL A 90 -8.81 -11.60 5.83
N SER A 91 -9.59 -11.71 6.91
CA SER A 91 -10.47 -10.64 7.37
C SER A 91 -9.68 -9.40 7.81
N LEU A 92 -8.55 -9.60 8.48
CA LEU A 92 -7.65 -8.52 8.89
C LEU A 92 -7.00 -7.82 7.68
N VAL A 93 -6.53 -8.57 6.68
CA VAL A 93 -5.99 -7.99 5.44
C VAL A 93 -7.03 -7.09 4.78
N LEU A 94 -8.25 -7.59 4.58
CA LEU A 94 -9.34 -6.82 3.95
C LEU A 94 -9.67 -5.54 4.74
N LYS A 95 -9.66 -5.60 6.07
CA LYS A 95 -9.90 -4.44 6.93
C LYS A 95 -8.77 -3.40 6.81
N CYS A 96 -7.51 -3.83 6.88
CA CYS A 96 -6.35 -2.94 6.74
C CYS A 96 -6.35 -2.26 5.36
N VAL A 97 -6.57 -3.02 4.29
CA VAL A 97 -6.60 -2.48 2.91
C VAL A 97 -7.71 -1.45 2.74
N LYS A 98 -8.91 -1.71 3.31
CA LYS A 98 -10.00 -0.73 3.27
C LYS A 98 -9.60 0.59 3.94
N MET A 99 -8.90 0.52 5.06
CA MET A 99 -8.38 1.70 5.76
C MET A 99 -7.30 2.41 4.93
N THR A 100 -6.35 1.68 4.35
CA THR A 100 -5.30 2.23 3.47
C THR A 100 -5.91 2.94 2.25
N ASN A 101 -6.91 2.35 1.61
CA ASN A 101 -7.64 2.97 0.50
C ASN A 101 -8.30 4.29 0.93
N GLY A 102 -8.97 4.31 2.08
CA GLY A 102 -9.58 5.54 2.59
C GLY A 102 -8.58 6.68 2.83
N LYS A 103 -7.38 6.35 3.33
CA LYS A 103 -6.29 7.33 3.49
C LYS A 103 -5.71 7.77 2.15
N LEU A 104 -5.58 6.85 1.19
CA LEU A 104 -5.10 7.18 -0.16
C LEU A 104 -6.07 8.12 -0.90
N GLU A 105 -7.37 7.86 -0.81
CA GLU A 105 -8.40 8.77 -1.35
C GLU A 105 -8.38 10.15 -0.65
N ALA A 106 -8.04 10.19 0.65
CA ALA A 106 -7.87 11.45 1.36
C ALA A 106 -6.67 12.24 0.82
N LEU A 107 -5.56 11.59 0.52
CA LEU A 107 -4.41 12.19 -0.17
C LEU A 107 -4.79 12.72 -1.56
N GLU A 108 -5.58 11.97 -2.33
CA GLU A 108 -6.08 12.42 -3.65
C GLU A 108 -6.96 13.68 -3.54
N ARG A 109 -7.88 13.71 -2.56
CA ARG A 109 -8.70 14.90 -2.27
C ARG A 109 -7.85 16.09 -1.82
N SER A 110 -6.82 15.83 -1.01
CA SER A 110 -5.85 16.84 -0.58
C SER A 110 -5.10 17.44 -1.77
N ASN A 111 -4.63 16.60 -2.71
CA ASN A 111 -4.01 17.06 -3.96
C ASN A 111 -4.96 17.90 -4.82
N ALA A 112 -6.22 17.47 -4.96
CA ALA A 112 -7.23 18.22 -5.70
C ALA A 112 -7.53 19.59 -5.07
N THR A 113 -7.45 19.69 -3.75
CA THR A 113 -7.65 20.95 -3.00
C THR A 113 -6.44 21.87 -3.14
N HIS A 114 -5.22 21.31 -3.03
CA HIS A 114 -3.96 22.04 -3.22
C HIS A 114 -3.91 22.75 -4.58
N ARG A 115 -4.41 22.10 -5.65
CA ARG A 115 -4.48 22.70 -6.99
C ARG A 115 -5.34 23.96 -7.11
N LYS A 116 -6.23 24.23 -6.15
CA LYS A 116 -7.08 25.43 -6.13
C LYS A 116 -6.35 26.64 -5.54
N ILE A 117 -5.18 26.45 -4.92
CA ILE A 117 -4.35 27.53 -4.38
C ILE A 117 -3.61 28.21 -5.55
N ALA A 118 -3.57 29.54 -5.55
CA ALA A 118 -2.85 30.30 -6.56
C ALA A 118 -1.35 29.94 -6.52
N GLY A 119 -0.77 29.62 -7.69
CA GLY A 119 0.62 29.14 -7.79
C GLY A 119 0.80 27.64 -7.55
N CYS A 120 -0.25 26.90 -7.19
CA CYS A 120 -0.19 25.46 -6.91
C CYS A 120 -0.94 24.61 -7.95
N GLY A 121 -1.23 25.18 -9.12
CA GLY A 121 -2.03 24.56 -10.16
C GLY A 121 -1.38 23.32 -10.79
N PRO A 122 -2.11 22.63 -11.70
CA PRO A 122 -1.60 21.46 -12.40
C PRO A 122 -0.24 21.73 -13.06
N GLY A 123 0.75 20.86 -12.80
CA GLY A 123 2.05 20.91 -13.46
C GLY A 123 3.13 21.73 -12.76
N PHE A 124 2.83 22.38 -11.64
CA PHE A 124 3.84 22.96 -10.73
C PHE A 124 4.63 21.86 -9.99
N SER A 125 5.83 22.18 -9.49
CA SER A 125 6.74 21.19 -8.89
C SER A 125 6.10 20.43 -7.71
N ALA A 126 5.44 21.13 -6.79
CA ALA A 126 4.73 20.50 -5.69
C ALA A 126 3.56 19.63 -6.18
N ASP A 127 2.76 20.09 -7.14
CA ASP A 127 1.67 19.30 -7.71
C ASP A 127 2.17 18.01 -8.39
N ARG A 128 3.24 18.10 -9.18
CA ARG A 128 3.89 16.94 -9.79
C ARG A 128 4.34 15.95 -8.73
N THR A 129 5.09 16.43 -7.73
CA THR A 129 5.60 15.61 -6.62
C THR A 129 4.47 14.87 -5.91
N ARG A 130 3.43 15.59 -5.50
CA ARG A 130 2.28 15.00 -4.80
C ARG A 130 1.55 13.98 -5.66
N THR A 131 1.34 14.29 -6.94
CA THR A 131 0.69 13.39 -7.90
C THR A 131 1.49 12.11 -8.11
N PHE A 132 2.80 12.21 -8.31
CA PHE A 132 3.69 11.06 -8.49
C PHE A 132 3.68 10.14 -7.27
N VAL A 133 3.79 10.71 -6.07
CA VAL A 133 3.81 9.94 -4.81
C VAL A 133 2.49 9.19 -4.60
N VAL A 134 1.35 9.88 -4.73
CA VAL A 134 0.03 9.24 -4.53
C VAL A 134 -0.25 8.16 -5.57
N SER A 135 0.04 8.43 -6.85
CA SER A 135 -0.05 7.42 -7.92
C SER A 135 0.86 6.21 -7.65
N GLY A 136 2.08 6.44 -7.14
CA GLY A 136 3.00 5.37 -6.76
C GLY A 136 2.45 4.48 -5.65
N LEU A 137 1.87 5.08 -4.60
CA LEU A 137 1.20 4.34 -3.52
C LEU A 137 0.00 3.54 -4.04
N GLY A 138 -0.85 4.14 -4.88
CA GLY A 138 -1.99 3.43 -5.47
C GLY A 138 -1.58 2.21 -6.28
N LYS A 139 -0.54 2.34 -7.12
CA LYS A 139 0.01 1.21 -7.89
C LYS A 139 0.56 0.12 -6.98
N LYS A 140 1.29 0.47 -5.92
CA LYS A 140 1.84 -0.50 -4.97
C LYS A 140 0.73 -1.25 -4.23
N LEU A 141 -0.30 -0.56 -3.75
CA LEU A 141 -1.42 -1.21 -3.07
C LEU A 141 -2.14 -2.19 -3.99
N LYS A 142 -2.33 -1.80 -5.26
CA LYS A 142 -2.95 -2.65 -6.27
C LYS A 142 -2.17 -3.95 -6.48
N VAL A 143 -0.86 -3.87 -6.70
CA VAL A 143 -0.01 -5.08 -6.88
C VAL A 143 -0.12 -6.00 -5.67
N LEU A 144 0.00 -5.46 -4.45
CA LEU A 144 -0.12 -6.23 -3.22
C LEU A 144 -1.50 -6.92 -3.10
N MET A 145 -2.56 -6.23 -3.52
CA MET A 145 -3.91 -6.78 -3.50
C MET A 145 -4.15 -7.83 -4.59
N ASP A 146 -3.59 -7.66 -5.78
CA ASP A 146 -3.67 -8.65 -6.85
C ASP A 146 -2.99 -9.96 -6.40
N ASP A 147 -1.82 -9.88 -5.78
CA ASP A 147 -1.11 -11.03 -5.21
C ASP A 147 -1.91 -11.72 -4.08
N PHE A 148 -2.51 -10.93 -3.19
CA PHE A 148 -3.37 -11.43 -2.12
C PHE A 148 -4.60 -12.18 -2.67
N GLN A 149 -5.29 -11.62 -3.67
CA GLN A 149 -6.44 -12.29 -4.27
C GLN A 149 -6.03 -13.58 -5.00
N ALA A 150 -4.87 -13.58 -5.66
CA ALA A 150 -4.33 -14.79 -6.27
C ALA A 150 -4.04 -15.89 -5.23
N LEU A 151 -3.48 -15.55 -4.06
CA LEU A 151 -3.29 -16.50 -2.97
C LEU A 151 -4.63 -17.04 -2.45
N ARG A 152 -5.60 -16.14 -2.20
CA ARG A 152 -6.92 -16.52 -1.71
C ARG A 152 -7.65 -17.46 -2.67
N ALA A 153 -7.52 -17.25 -3.97
CA ALA A 153 -8.07 -18.15 -4.98
C ALA A 153 -7.43 -19.55 -4.90
N ARG A 154 -6.08 -19.61 -4.86
CA ARG A 154 -5.35 -20.89 -4.72
C ARG A 154 -5.74 -21.65 -3.45
N MET A 155 -5.84 -20.96 -2.32
CA MET A 155 -6.29 -21.53 -1.05
C MET A 155 -7.67 -22.21 -1.16
N ASN A 156 -8.63 -21.53 -1.80
CA ASN A 156 -9.98 -22.06 -2.00
C ASN A 156 -9.99 -23.26 -2.95
N ASP A 157 -9.17 -23.24 -3.99
CA ASP A 157 -9.04 -24.34 -4.95
C ASP A 157 -8.44 -25.59 -4.29
N GLU A 158 -7.37 -25.42 -3.52
CA GLU A 158 -6.74 -26.51 -2.75
C GLU A 158 -7.74 -27.12 -1.76
N TYR A 159 -8.52 -26.30 -1.06
CA TYR A 159 -9.56 -26.77 -0.14
C TYR A 159 -10.65 -27.59 -0.85
N ARG A 160 -11.15 -27.09 -1.99
CA ARG A 160 -12.16 -27.80 -2.77
C ARG A 160 -11.64 -29.15 -3.28
N ARG A 161 -10.38 -29.23 -3.70
CA ARG A 161 -9.75 -30.48 -4.13
C ARG A 161 -9.68 -31.50 -3.00
N GLN A 162 -9.22 -31.10 -1.82
CA GLN A 162 -9.15 -31.97 -0.63
C GLN A 162 -10.53 -32.54 -0.27
N LEU A 163 -11.58 -31.72 -0.28
CA LEU A 163 -12.95 -32.18 -0.01
C LEU A 163 -13.48 -33.17 -1.05
N GLN A 164 -13.04 -33.05 -2.31
CA GLN A 164 -13.43 -33.99 -3.36
C GLN A 164 -12.69 -35.31 -3.20
N GLU A 165 -11.39 -35.28 -2.93
CA GLU A 165 -10.57 -36.47 -2.68
C GLU A 165 -11.05 -37.26 -1.46
N ASP A 166 -11.39 -36.57 -0.36
CA ASP A 166 -11.93 -37.20 0.86
C ASP A 166 -13.33 -37.82 0.67
N ASN A 167 -14.13 -37.34 -0.31
CA ASN A 167 -15.45 -37.91 -0.63
C ASN A 167 -15.39 -39.09 -1.62
N LEU A 168 -14.22 -39.33 -2.23
CA LEU A 168 -13.97 -40.42 -3.19
C LEU A 168 -13.34 -41.67 -2.54
N LEU A 169 -12.98 -41.59 -1.24
CA LEU A 169 -12.43 -42.66 -0.40
C LEU A 169 -13.47 -43.15 0.62
#